data_AF-A0A535JEN0-F1
#
_entry.id   AF-A0A535JEN0-F1
#
_cell.length_a   1.000
_cell.length_b   1.000
_cell.length_c   1.000
_cell.angle_alpha   90.00
_cell.angle_beta   90.00
_cell.angle_gamma   90.00
#
_symmetry.space_group_name_H-M   'P 1'
#
loop_
_entity.id
_entity.type
_entity.pdbx_description
1 polymer ?
#
loop_
_entity_poly.entity_id
_entity_poly.type
_entity_poly.pdbx_seq_one_letter_code
_entity_poly.pdbx_strand_id
1 'polypeptide(L)'
;MAPRTRQWRPLERPDLKLGLGRRDSRHAERLPLGQARPSADESDRSPQYGHVRSPAADAWRRRVYAVVRRIPPGRVATYGLVGELAGRPRSARIVGNALRHCHDDAVPAHRVVRATGLPAFSDHRTRLRREGVRFIGLRVDMSRQLWTPRLPQRQIRRPSL
;
A
#
# COMPACT_ATOMS: atom_id res chain seq x y z
N MET A 1 35.92 -19.56 -32.94
CA MET A 1 36.17 -18.39 -32.06
C MET A 1 34.85 -18.02 -31.38
N ALA A 2 34.74 -18.28 -30.08
CA ALA A 2 33.57 -17.97 -29.25
C ALA A 2 34.02 -17.12 -28.06
N PRO A 3 33.37 -15.99 -27.73
CA PRO A 3 33.64 -15.29 -26.49
C PRO A 3 32.78 -15.80 -25.32
N ARG A 4 33.48 -15.97 -24.20
CA ARG A 4 33.14 -16.69 -22.97
C ARG A 4 32.16 -15.92 -22.08
N THR A 5 31.32 -16.70 -21.39
CA THR A 5 30.36 -16.32 -20.35
C THR A 5 31.01 -15.66 -19.12
N ARG A 6 30.44 -14.56 -18.62
CA ARG A 6 30.78 -13.96 -17.31
C ARG A 6 30.04 -14.70 -16.20
N GLN A 7 30.81 -15.37 -15.35
CA GLN A 7 30.38 -16.08 -14.15
C GLN A 7 30.39 -15.12 -12.95
N TRP A 8 29.26 -14.99 -12.26
CA TRP A 8 29.10 -14.22 -11.01
C TRP A 8 29.65 -15.05 -9.83
N ARG A 9 30.54 -14.47 -9.01
CA ARG A 9 31.02 -14.99 -7.71
C ARG A 9 30.34 -14.29 -6.51
N PRO A 10 29.90 -15.00 -5.45
CA PRO A 10 29.45 -14.38 -4.20
C PRO A 10 30.64 -13.88 -3.35
N LEU A 11 30.44 -12.78 -2.63
CA LEU A 11 31.39 -12.23 -1.66
C LEU A 11 31.08 -12.83 -0.28
N GLU A 12 32.01 -13.60 0.29
CA GLU A 12 31.93 -14.10 1.67
C GLU A 12 32.20 -12.97 2.67
N ARG A 13 31.49 -12.97 3.79
CA ARG A 13 31.68 -12.05 4.93
C ARG A 13 32.22 -12.85 6.12
N PRO A 14 33.34 -12.45 6.74
CA PRO A 14 33.88 -13.15 7.91
C PRO A 14 33.19 -12.72 9.22
N ASP A 15 33.21 -13.69 10.14
CA ASP A 15 32.64 -13.72 11.49
C ASP A 15 33.12 -12.61 12.44
N LEU A 16 32.21 -12.12 13.28
CA LEU A 16 32.52 -11.32 14.46
C LEU A 16 31.88 -11.95 15.70
N LYS A 17 32.71 -12.67 16.45
CA LYS A 17 32.47 -13.10 17.84
C LYS A 17 32.70 -11.90 18.76
N LEU A 18 31.68 -11.51 19.52
CA LEU A 18 31.81 -10.61 20.67
C LEU A 18 31.26 -11.31 21.91
N GLY A 19 32.15 -11.46 22.90
CA GLY A 19 31.95 -12.26 24.10
C GLY A 19 30.99 -11.63 25.11
N LEU A 20 30.18 -12.50 25.71
CA LEU A 20 29.37 -12.20 26.88
C LEU A 20 30.17 -12.59 28.14
N GLY A 21 30.73 -11.59 28.81
CA GLY A 21 31.25 -11.73 30.16
C GLY A 21 30.10 -11.84 31.16
N ARG A 22 30.01 -12.99 31.83
CA ARG A 22 29.14 -13.20 33.00
C ARG A 22 29.74 -12.46 34.20
N ARG A 23 28.99 -11.53 34.78
CA ARG A 23 29.29 -10.94 36.09
C ARG A 23 28.36 -11.55 37.14
N ASP A 24 28.97 -11.76 38.30
CA ASP A 24 28.49 -12.48 39.47
C ASP A 24 27.20 -11.99 40.09
N SER A 25 26.53 -12.98 40.68
CA SER A 25 25.53 -12.93 41.73
C SER A 25 25.96 -12.08 42.92
N ARG A 26 25.06 -11.23 43.44
CA ARG A 26 24.97 -10.96 44.88
C ARG A 26 23.70 -10.17 45.24
N HIS A 27 23.07 -10.61 46.34
CA HIS A 27 21.99 -9.98 47.11
C HIS A 27 20.54 -10.09 46.56
N ALA A 28 19.96 -11.27 46.78
CA ALA A 28 18.52 -11.41 47.00
C ALA A 28 18.22 -10.99 48.45
N GLU A 29 17.75 -9.76 48.63
CA GLU A 29 17.19 -9.30 49.89
C GLU A 29 15.67 -9.23 49.79
N ARG A 30 15.04 -9.68 50.88
CA ARG A 30 13.64 -10.04 51.03
C ARG A 30 12.76 -8.79 51.14
N LEU A 31 11.59 -8.81 50.53
CA LEU A 31 10.47 -7.93 50.89
C LEU A 31 9.18 -8.75 51.09
N PRO A 32 8.35 -8.38 52.08
CA PRO A 32 7.39 -9.27 52.69
C PRO A 32 6.09 -9.43 51.89
N LEU A 33 5.47 -10.59 52.11
CA LEU A 33 4.12 -10.95 51.72
C LEU A 33 3.11 -9.98 52.35
N GLY A 34 2.22 -9.43 51.53
CA GLY A 34 1.00 -8.80 51.99
C GLY A 34 0.64 -7.54 51.22
N GLN A 35 -0.04 -7.68 50.09
CA GLN A 35 -1.40 -7.19 49.90
C GLN A 35 -2.06 -8.06 48.83
N ALA A 36 -3.20 -8.65 49.18
CA ALA A 36 -3.99 -9.48 48.30
C ALA A 36 -4.37 -8.71 47.03
N ARG A 37 -4.05 -9.28 45.87
CA ARG A 37 -4.66 -8.85 44.61
C ARG A 37 -6.17 -9.11 44.73
N PRO A 38 -7.05 -8.12 44.48
CA PRO A 38 -8.47 -8.43 44.38
C PRO A 38 -8.68 -9.47 43.27
N SER A 39 -9.56 -10.42 43.58
CA SER A 39 -9.88 -11.61 42.80
C SER A 39 -10.10 -11.34 41.33
N ALA A 40 -9.56 -12.24 40.51
CA ALA A 40 -9.63 -12.26 39.07
C ALA A 40 -11.03 -12.70 38.57
N ASP A 41 -12.05 -11.87 38.78
CA ASP A 41 -13.41 -12.19 38.29
C ASP A 41 -13.96 -11.20 37.24
N GLU A 42 -13.83 -9.87 37.34
CA GLU A 42 -14.86 -9.04 36.65
C GLU A 42 -14.41 -7.85 35.78
N SER A 43 -13.32 -7.95 35.03
CA SER A 43 -13.11 -6.97 33.93
C SER A 43 -12.39 -7.49 32.68
N ASP A 44 -12.27 -8.82 32.52
CA ASP A 44 -11.84 -9.46 31.27
C ASP A 44 -12.96 -9.52 30.21
N ARG A 45 -13.59 -8.38 29.96
CA ARG A 45 -14.36 -8.13 28.74
C ARG A 45 -13.98 -6.75 28.21
N SER A 46 -12.70 -6.61 27.85
CA SER A 46 -12.36 -5.62 26.84
C SER A 46 -13.16 -5.98 25.58
N PRO A 47 -14.05 -5.11 25.08
CA PRO A 47 -14.71 -5.37 23.82
C PRO A 47 -13.61 -5.55 22.79
N GLN A 48 -13.63 -6.68 22.10
CA GLN A 48 -12.75 -6.97 20.98
C GLN A 48 -13.13 -5.97 19.88
N TYR A 49 -12.61 -4.73 19.96
CA TYR A 49 -12.89 -3.67 19.01
C TYR A 49 -12.21 -4.03 17.68
N GLY A 50 -12.83 -4.95 16.93
CA GLY A 50 -12.62 -5.05 15.51
C GLY A 50 -12.81 -3.65 14.93
N HIS A 51 -11.81 -3.16 14.20
CA HIS A 51 -11.75 -1.78 13.74
C HIS A 51 -12.96 -1.48 12.84
N VAL A 52 -14.03 -0.94 13.41
CA VAL A 52 -15.28 -0.66 12.70
C VAL A 52 -14.97 0.43 11.67
N ARG A 53 -15.06 0.10 10.38
CA ARG A 53 -14.79 1.07 9.30
C ARG A 53 -15.86 2.16 9.36
N SER A 54 -15.43 3.43 9.27
CA SER A 54 -16.37 4.56 9.23
C SER A 54 -17.21 4.52 7.94
N PRO A 55 -18.53 4.80 8.01
CA PRO A 55 -19.39 4.90 6.83
C PRO A 55 -18.86 5.86 5.75
N ALA A 56 -18.21 6.95 6.17
CA ALA A 56 -17.59 7.92 5.27
C ALA A 56 -16.40 7.33 4.50
N ALA A 57 -15.62 6.45 5.15
CA ALA A 57 -14.50 5.76 4.51
C ALA A 57 -14.99 4.78 3.44
N ASP A 58 -16.09 4.07 3.71
CA ASP A 58 -16.69 3.14 2.74
C ASP A 58 -17.32 3.88 1.56
N ALA A 59 -18.01 5.00 1.80
CA ALA A 59 -18.51 5.87 0.74
C ALA A 59 -17.39 6.38 -0.18
N TRP A 60 -16.25 6.77 0.40
CA TRP A 60 -15.10 7.20 -0.40
C TRP A 60 -14.47 6.05 -1.20
N ARG A 61 -14.36 4.84 -0.65
CA ARG A 61 -13.88 3.67 -1.40
C ARG A 61 -14.80 3.34 -2.59
N ARG A 62 -16.13 3.44 -2.42
CA ARG A 62 -17.08 3.30 -3.52
C ARG A 62 -16.83 4.33 -4.64
N ARG A 63 -16.52 5.59 -4.29
CA ARG A 63 -16.12 6.62 -5.26
C ARG A 63 -14.83 6.25 -6.00
N VAL A 64 -13.82 5.73 -5.29
CA VAL A 64 -12.58 5.24 -5.91
C VAL A 64 -12.90 4.16 -6.95
N TYR A 65 -13.70 3.16 -6.60
CA TYR A 65 -14.07 2.07 -7.51
C TYR A 65 -14.85 2.59 -8.73
N ALA A 66 -15.79 3.52 -8.52
CA ALA A 66 -16.53 4.17 -9.60
C ALA A 66 -15.59 4.91 -10.58
N VAL A 67 -14.57 5.61 -10.08
CA VAL A 67 -13.56 6.25 -10.94
C VAL A 67 -12.77 5.21 -11.73
N VAL A 68 -12.30 4.14 -11.09
CA VAL A 68 -11.48 3.10 -11.75
C VAL A 68 -12.26 2.40 -12.87
N ARG A 69 -13.56 2.15 -12.69
CA ARG A 69 -14.42 1.57 -13.74
C ARG A 69 -14.53 2.45 -14.99
N ARG A 70 -14.28 3.76 -14.89
CA ARG A 70 -14.33 4.69 -16.03
C ARG A 70 -13.06 4.70 -16.87
N ILE A 71 -11.97 4.09 -16.39
CA ILE A 71 -10.71 4.05 -17.14
C ILE A 71 -10.92 3.10 -18.33
N PRO A 72 -10.81 3.56 -19.59
CA PRO A 72 -11.04 2.71 -20.75
C PRO A 72 -9.94 1.65 -20.92
N PRO A 73 -10.22 0.53 -21.59
CA PRO A 73 -9.20 -0.47 -21.93
C PRO A 73 -8.07 0.17 -22.74
N GLY A 74 -6.83 -0.29 -22.53
CA GLY A 74 -5.65 0.26 -23.20
C GLY A 74 -5.25 1.65 -22.69
N ARG A 75 -5.80 2.10 -21.56
CA ARG A 75 -5.37 3.31 -20.85
C ARG A 75 -5.12 3.02 -19.38
N VAL A 76 -4.30 3.85 -18.76
CA VAL A 76 -3.94 3.74 -17.35
C VAL A 76 -4.13 5.06 -16.61
N ALA A 77 -4.42 4.98 -15.32
CA ALA A 77 -4.46 6.13 -14.43
C ALA A 77 -3.42 5.99 -13.32
N THR A 78 -2.96 7.10 -12.76
CA THR A 78 -2.11 7.05 -11.57
C THR A 78 -2.96 7.01 -10.30
N TYR A 79 -2.44 6.43 -9.22
CA TYR A 79 -3.10 6.48 -7.91
C TYR A 79 -3.43 7.90 -7.44
N GLY A 80 -2.58 8.88 -7.77
CA GLY A 80 -2.81 10.28 -7.45
C GLY A 80 -4.02 10.84 -8.17
N LEU A 81 -4.10 10.61 -9.49
CA LEU A 81 -5.23 11.04 -10.33
C LEU A 81 -6.55 10.42 -9.86
N VAL A 82 -6.55 9.12 -9.54
CA VAL A 82 -7.75 8.46 -9.02
C VAL A 82 -8.20 9.08 -7.69
N GLY A 83 -7.26 9.39 -6.80
CA GLY A 83 -7.57 10.06 -5.53
C GLY A 83 -8.17 11.46 -5.71
N GLU A 84 -7.64 12.23 -6.66
CA GLU A 84 -8.15 13.55 -7.02
C GLU A 84 -9.58 13.48 -7.58
N LEU A 85 -9.83 12.59 -8.54
CA LEU A 85 -11.16 12.35 -9.10
C LEU A 85 -12.17 11.82 -8.07
N ALA A 86 -11.69 11.08 -7.06
CA ALA A 86 -12.52 10.61 -5.95
C ALA A 86 -12.78 11.70 -4.87
N GLY A 87 -12.31 12.92 -5.08
CA GLY A 87 -12.54 14.09 -4.22
C GLY A 87 -11.57 14.20 -3.04
N ARG A 88 -10.45 13.47 -3.05
CA ARG A 88 -9.46 13.49 -1.97
C ARG A 88 -8.05 13.57 -2.55
N PRO A 89 -7.54 14.77 -2.88
CA PRO A 89 -6.19 14.92 -3.42
C PRO A 89 -5.13 14.40 -2.45
N ARG A 90 -3.94 14.04 -2.97
CA ARG A 90 -2.81 13.47 -2.20
C ARG A 90 -3.13 12.17 -1.45
N SER A 91 -4.14 11.41 -1.88
CA SER A 91 -4.56 10.14 -1.24
C SER A 91 -4.03 8.87 -1.92
N ALA A 92 -2.99 8.97 -2.75
CA ALA A 92 -2.49 7.87 -3.58
C ALA A 92 -2.25 6.55 -2.81
N ARG A 93 -1.65 6.62 -1.61
CA ARG A 93 -1.40 5.43 -0.78
C ARG A 93 -2.69 4.81 -0.24
N ILE A 94 -3.69 5.64 0.08
CA ILE A 94 -5.00 5.20 0.54
C ILE A 94 -5.77 4.53 -0.61
N VAL A 95 -5.70 5.09 -1.83
CA VAL A 95 -6.26 4.47 -3.04
C VAL A 95 -5.62 3.10 -3.29
N GLY A 96 -4.30 3.02 -3.20
CA GLY A 96 -3.58 1.75 -3.34
C GLY A 96 -4.03 0.69 -2.33
N ASN A 97 -4.23 1.08 -1.07
CA ASN A 97 -4.78 0.19 -0.05
C ASN A 97 -6.23 -0.22 -0.37
N ALA A 98 -7.09 0.71 -0.80
CA ALA A 98 -8.46 0.41 -1.19
C ALA A 98 -8.53 -0.62 -2.32
N LEU A 99 -7.71 -0.46 -3.37
CA LEU A 99 -7.66 -1.36 -4.51
C LEU A 99 -7.02 -2.72 -4.18
N ARG A 100 -6.06 -2.76 -3.25
CA ARG A 100 -5.47 -4.03 -2.76
C ARG A 100 -6.50 -4.94 -2.08
N HIS A 101 -7.49 -4.35 -1.43
CA HIS A 101 -8.57 -5.07 -0.73
C HIS A 101 -9.89 -5.00 -1.49
N CYS A 102 -9.83 -4.80 -2.80
CA CYS A 102 -11.00 -4.85 -3.67
C CYS A 102 -11.15 -6.29 -4.17
N HIS A 103 -12.25 -6.95 -3.79
CA HIS A 103 -12.59 -8.30 -4.22
C HIS A 103 -13.59 -8.32 -5.38
N ASP A 104 -13.89 -7.14 -5.95
CA ASP A 104 -14.78 -6.98 -7.08
C ASP A 104 -13.98 -6.98 -8.40
N ASP A 105 -14.12 -8.06 -9.17
CA ASP A 105 -13.44 -8.24 -10.46
C ASP A 105 -13.92 -7.28 -11.55
N ALA A 106 -15.11 -6.69 -11.40
CA ALA A 106 -15.61 -5.66 -12.31
C ALA A 106 -14.84 -4.34 -12.15
N VAL A 107 -14.02 -4.19 -11.10
CA VAL A 107 -13.12 -3.05 -10.93
C VAL A 107 -11.77 -3.37 -11.58
N PRO A 108 -11.39 -2.71 -12.70
CA PRO A 108 -10.14 -2.98 -13.40
C PRO A 108 -8.93 -2.36 -12.67
N ALA A 109 -8.63 -2.85 -11.47
CA ALA A 109 -7.56 -2.34 -10.61
C ALA A 109 -6.18 -2.38 -11.29
N HIS A 110 -5.98 -3.27 -12.27
CA HIS A 110 -4.75 -3.36 -13.07
C HIS A 110 -4.48 -2.12 -13.92
N ARG A 111 -5.50 -1.33 -14.25
CA ARG A 111 -5.38 -0.06 -14.98
C ARG A 111 -4.83 1.08 -14.11
N VAL A 112 -4.66 0.87 -12.80
CA VAL A 112 -4.11 1.88 -11.89
C VAL A 112 -2.64 1.57 -11.59
N VAL A 113 -1.76 2.51 -11.92
CA VAL A 113 -0.31 2.36 -11.81
C VAL A 113 0.31 3.42 -10.88
N ARG A 114 1.56 3.18 -10.47
CA ARG A 114 2.34 4.18 -9.73
C ARG A 114 2.59 5.42 -10.61
N ALA A 115 2.91 6.55 -9.99
CA ALA A 115 3.29 7.77 -10.72
C ALA A 115 4.48 7.54 -11.67
N THR A 116 5.35 6.58 -11.35
CA THR A 116 6.48 6.15 -12.18
C THR A 116 6.10 5.27 -13.38
N GLY A 117 4.81 4.98 -13.58
CA GLY A 117 4.32 4.05 -14.61
C GLY A 117 4.53 2.57 -14.29
N LEU A 118 5.02 2.22 -13.10
CA LEU A 118 5.18 0.83 -12.68
C LEU A 118 3.84 0.22 -12.26
N PRO A 119 3.48 -0.98 -12.74
CA PRO A 119 2.40 -1.78 -12.19
C PRO A 119 2.65 -2.09 -10.70
N ALA A 120 1.59 -2.14 -9.90
CA ALA A 120 1.70 -2.33 -8.46
C ALA A 120 1.71 -3.79 -8.00
N PHE A 121 1.04 -4.67 -8.76
CA PHE A 121 0.92 -6.10 -8.46
C PHE A 121 1.40 -6.94 -9.66
N SER A 122 1.75 -8.20 -9.43
CA SER A 122 2.43 -9.08 -10.40
C SER A 122 1.58 -9.39 -11.63
N ASP A 123 0.28 -9.60 -11.46
CA ASP A 123 -0.67 -9.91 -12.53
C ASP A 123 -1.02 -8.69 -13.40
N HIS A 124 -0.91 -7.47 -12.85
CA HIS A 124 -1.29 -6.24 -13.53
C HIS A 124 -0.59 -6.08 -14.89
N ARG A 125 0.71 -6.41 -14.98
CA ARG A 125 1.47 -6.26 -16.23
C ARG A 125 0.90 -7.15 -17.33
N THR A 126 0.54 -8.39 -17.00
CA THR A 126 -0.04 -9.35 -17.96
C THR A 126 -1.41 -8.87 -18.43
N ARG A 127 -2.27 -8.41 -17.51
CA ARG A 127 -3.60 -7.89 -17.85
C ARG A 127 -3.52 -6.64 -18.72
N LEU A 128 -2.62 -5.70 -18.40
CA LEU A 128 -2.38 -4.51 -19.20
C LEU A 128 -1.90 -4.84 -20.62
N ARG A 129 -0.99 -5.82 -20.77
CA ARG A 129 -0.53 -6.27 -22.10
C ARG A 129 -1.66 -6.85 -22.95
N ARG A 130 -2.58 -7.61 -22.34
CA ARG A 130 -3.77 -8.13 -23.04
C ARG A 130 -4.69 -7.04 -23.55
N GLU A 131 -4.70 -5.87 -22.89
CA GLU A 131 -5.43 -4.68 -23.36
C GLU A 131 -4.64 -3.83 -24.37
N GLY A 132 -3.47 -4.28 -24.82
CA GLY A 132 -2.64 -3.56 -25.79
C GLY A 132 -1.76 -2.46 -25.18
N VAL A 133 -1.60 -2.42 -23.85
CA VAL A 133 -0.78 -1.40 -23.19
C VAL A 133 0.70 -1.61 -23.47
N ARG A 134 1.35 -0.55 -23.97
CA ARG A 134 2.80 -0.54 -24.27
C ARG A 134 3.65 -0.26 -23.04
N PHE A 135 4.82 -0.89 -23.00
CA PHE A 135 5.79 -0.76 -21.92
C PHE A 135 7.16 -0.32 -22.45
N ILE A 136 7.81 0.58 -21.72
CA ILE A 136 9.22 0.95 -21.87
C ILE A 136 9.97 0.27 -20.72
N GLY A 137 10.60 -0.87 -21.02
CA GLY A 137 11.17 -1.76 -20.00
C GLY A 137 10.09 -2.33 -19.07
N LEU A 138 10.14 -1.95 -17.79
CA LEU A 138 9.18 -2.36 -16.76
C LEU A 138 8.01 -1.38 -16.56
N ARG A 139 8.08 -0.18 -17.16
CA ARG A 139 7.11 0.90 -16.97
C ARG A 139 6.15 0.98 -18.14
N VAL A 140 4.91 1.38 -17.88
CA VAL A 140 3.95 1.74 -18.95
C VAL A 140 4.46 2.99 -19.69
N ASP A 141 4.26 3.03 -21.01
CA ASP A 141 4.47 4.26 -21.79
C ASP A 141 3.37 5.29 -21.46
N MET A 142 3.61 6.06 -20.39
CA MET A 142 2.64 7.02 -19.85
C MET A 142 2.30 8.12 -20.85
N SER A 143 3.20 8.47 -21.77
CA SER A 143 2.96 9.52 -22.78
C SER A 143 1.78 9.19 -23.70
N ARG A 144 1.60 7.89 -23.99
CA ARG A 144 0.56 7.40 -24.91
C ARG A 144 -0.63 6.77 -24.21
N GLN A 145 -0.46 6.35 -22.97
CA GLN A 145 -1.42 5.48 -22.29
C GLN A 145 -2.08 6.14 -21.08
N LEU A 146 -1.57 7.29 -20.62
CA LEU A 146 -2.22 8.02 -19.53
C LEU A 146 -3.64 8.41 -19.95
N TRP A 147 -4.59 8.07 -19.08
CA TRP A 147 -5.97 8.49 -19.18
C TRP A 147 -6.09 9.93 -18.68
N THR A 148 -6.60 10.81 -19.53
CA THR A 148 -6.76 12.25 -19.22
C THR A 148 -8.24 12.60 -19.19
N PRO A 149 -8.95 12.32 -18.07
CA PRO A 149 -10.32 12.79 -17.92
C PRO A 149 -10.31 14.31 -17.71
N ARG A 150 -11.43 14.96 -18.07
CA ARG A 150 -11.67 16.34 -17.62
C ARG A 150 -11.76 16.31 -16.08
N LEU A 151 -10.78 16.92 -15.42
CA LEU A 151 -10.82 17.10 -13.97
C LEU A 151 -12.00 18.02 -13.61
N PRO A 152 -12.71 17.76 -12.50
CA PRO A 152 -13.69 18.71 -12.00
C PRO A 152 -12.99 20.05 -11.77
N GLN A 153 -13.55 21.15 -12.30
CA GLN A 153 -12.96 22.48 -12.12
C GLN A 153 -12.81 22.72 -10.62
N ARG A 154 -11.57 22.96 -10.18
CA ARG A 154 -11.28 23.27 -8.78
C ARG A 154 -12.02 24.56 -8.48
N GLN A 155 -13.14 24.47 -7.76
CA GLN A 155 -13.92 25.63 -7.38
C GLN A 155 -13.02 26.46 -6.47
N ILE A 156 -12.37 27.48 -7.04
CA ILE A 156 -11.59 28.44 -6.28
C ILE A 156 -12.65 29.14 -5.44
N ARG A 157 -12.74 28.78 -4.15
CA ARG A 157 -13.47 29.58 -3.19
C ARG A 157 -12.78 30.94 -3.20
N ARG A 158 -13.34 31.89 -3.95
CA ARG A 158 -12.96 33.30 -3.85
C ARG A 158 -13.18 33.66 -2.37
N PRO A 159 -12.19 34.22 -1.66
CA PRO A 159 -12.45 34.76 -0.34
C PRO A 159 -13.55 35.82 -0.51
N SER A 160 -14.63 35.67 0.24
CA SER A 160 -15.64 36.71 0.36
C SER A 160 -14.93 37.97 0.87
N LEU A 161 -15.04 39.06 0.11
CA LEU A 161 -14.63 40.40 0.53
C LEU A 161 -15.55 40.91 1.63
#